data_AF-A0A2C6A447-F1
#
_entry.id   AF-A0A2C6A447-F1
#
_cell.length_a   1.000
_cell.length_b   1.000
_cell.length_c   1.000
_cell.angle_alpha   90.00
_cell.angle_beta   90.00
_cell.angle_gamma   90.00
#
_symmetry.space_group_name_H-M   'P 1'
#
loop_
_entity.id
_entity.type
_entity.pdbx_description
1 polymer ?
#
loop_
_entity_poly.entity_id
_entity_poly.type
_entity_poly.pdbx_seq_one_letter_code
_entity_poly.pdbx_strand_id
1 'polypeptide(L)'
;MAITVHEDFLPSDSWQKAALVFELGIPKFLHAHRNATWTILSRLEHLGQMGASSEPSMLLDDYSKVRPYMETSTRGVSMASSKKSFLQTQYKRYRMKIDWGSIDLPLGLSFEYYDLDSKVWIRNVAQEPVSLQHLCGLQVPKALLNAGVENPTKVSWTDGLTSRWMMILTELGASNLNFSDQETTQLLKQLAIQAAPTQETDDFLRDVHIFREDSFCYRLASQIERRLETIRANWREIHRMDLPITLALKLHALAAPAMRPRAYDLVQRAPKATTQWVSHHRNDYYHAEDADATMRVALYRFQASLLCRRPISVFADGEGRAMLADELRSFVEASIALQQSLAVDPAKLPSNLET
;
A
#
# COMPACT_ATOMS: atom_id res chain seq x y z
N MET A 1 61.02 -2.97 16.06
CA MET A 1 60.12 -2.80 14.90
C MET A 1 58.71 -3.24 15.26
N ALA A 2 57.69 -2.55 14.73
CA ALA A 2 56.29 -2.91 14.89
C ALA A 2 55.63 -3.05 13.51
N ILE A 3 54.66 -3.94 13.39
CA ILE A 3 53.89 -4.21 12.17
C ILE A 3 52.42 -3.83 12.39
N THR A 4 51.78 -3.29 11.36
CA THR A 4 50.34 -2.98 11.36
C THR A 4 49.54 -4.16 10.83
N VAL A 5 48.38 -4.38 11.44
CA VAL A 5 47.45 -5.44 11.02
C VAL A 5 46.83 -5.14 9.66
N HIS A 6 46.64 -6.18 8.86
CA HIS A 6 45.79 -6.20 7.68
C HIS A 6 44.43 -6.80 8.05
N GLU A 7 43.36 -6.05 7.83
CA GLU A 7 41.98 -6.54 7.93
C GLU A 7 41.39 -6.77 6.52
N ASP A 8 40.83 -7.94 6.23
CA ASP A 8 40.26 -8.21 4.91
C ASP A 8 39.22 -7.18 4.47
N PHE A 9 39.11 -6.97 3.15
CA PHE A 9 38.17 -6.01 2.57
C PHE A 9 36.72 -6.47 2.64
N LEU A 10 36.51 -7.79 2.56
CA LEU A 10 35.18 -8.40 2.40
C LEU A 10 34.93 -9.43 3.52
N PRO A 11 33.67 -9.63 3.91
CA PRO A 11 33.29 -10.70 4.83
C PRO A 11 33.62 -12.08 4.28
N SER A 12 33.84 -13.05 5.17
CA SER A 12 33.99 -14.46 4.81
C SER A 12 32.69 -15.05 4.27
N ASP A 13 31.54 -14.61 4.79
CA ASP A 13 30.22 -15.10 4.41
C ASP A 13 29.85 -14.70 2.97
N SER A 14 29.46 -15.69 2.16
CA SER A 14 29.19 -15.48 0.73
C SER A 14 28.09 -14.45 0.46
N TRP A 15 27.02 -14.44 1.27
CA TRP A 15 25.90 -13.52 1.09
C TRP A 15 26.25 -12.10 1.55
N GLN A 16 26.96 -11.93 2.67
CA GLN A 16 27.42 -10.63 3.15
C GLN A 16 28.41 -10.02 2.17
N LYS A 17 29.30 -10.85 1.62
CA LYS A 17 30.23 -10.46 0.56
C LYS A 17 29.48 -9.95 -0.67
N ALA A 18 28.48 -10.69 -1.15
CA ALA A 18 27.67 -10.28 -2.30
C ALA A 18 26.91 -8.98 -2.02
N ALA A 19 26.30 -8.85 -0.84
CA ALA A 19 25.57 -7.65 -0.43
C ALA A 19 26.49 -6.42 -0.33
N LEU A 20 27.68 -6.58 0.26
CA LEU A 20 28.66 -5.50 0.36
C LEU A 20 29.15 -5.05 -1.02
N VAL A 21 29.50 -5.99 -1.91
CA VAL A 21 29.91 -5.68 -3.29
C VAL A 21 28.78 -5.00 -4.06
N PHE A 22 27.54 -5.45 -3.87
CA PHE A 22 26.36 -4.82 -4.47
C PHE A 22 26.19 -3.38 -4.00
N GLU A 23 26.38 -3.08 -2.71
CA GLU A 23 26.29 -1.71 -2.20
C GLU A 23 27.38 -0.78 -2.72
N LEU A 24 28.60 -1.28 -2.93
CA LEU A 24 29.71 -0.47 -3.46
C LEU A 24 29.42 0.07 -4.88
N GLY A 25 28.66 -0.70 -5.67
CA GLY A 25 28.30 -0.38 -7.06
C GLY A 25 26.81 -0.37 -7.34
N ILE A 26 25.97 -0.01 -6.36
CA ILE A 26 24.52 -0.09 -6.50
C ILE A 26 24.02 0.84 -7.63
N PRO A 27 23.29 0.31 -8.64
CA PRO A 27 22.70 1.15 -9.67
C PRO A 27 21.73 2.19 -9.08
N LYS A 28 21.79 3.42 -9.58
CA LYS A 28 20.96 4.55 -9.09
C LYS A 28 19.46 4.22 -8.99
N PHE A 29 18.92 3.43 -9.92
CA PHE A 29 17.51 3.06 -9.91
C PHE A 29 17.15 2.08 -8.78
N LEU A 30 18.03 1.12 -8.46
CA LEU A 30 17.83 0.20 -7.33
C LEU A 30 17.97 0.92 -6.00
N HIS A 31 18.93 1.84 -5.91
CA HIS A 31 19.10 2.71 -4.74
C HIS A 31 17.86 3.58 -4.51
N ALA A 32 17.34 4.22 -5.57
CA ALA A 32 16.12 5.02 -5.50
C ALA A 32 14.89 4.17 -5.11
N HIS A 33 14.73 2.99 -5.71
CA HIS A 33 13.65 2.06 -5.37
C HIS A 33 13.72 1.66 -3.89
N ARG A 34 14.89 1.21 -3.40
CA ARG A 34 15.08 0.85 -1.98
C ARG A 34 14.69 1.99 -1.05
N ASN A 35 15.19 3.20 -1.31
CA ASN A 35 14.90 4.35 -0.46
C ASN A 35 13.41 4.72 -0.49
N ALA A 36 12.77 4.66 -1.66
CA ALA A 36 11.33 4.90 -1.77
C ALA A 36 10.52 3.86 -0.99
N THR A 37 10.82 2.56 -1.16
CA THR A 37 10.17 1.48 -0.43
C THR A 37 10.35 1.65 1.08
N TRP A 38 11.59 1.91 1.53
CA TRP A 38 11.87 2.14 2.95
C TRP A 38 11.12 3.36 3.50
N THR A 39 11.07 4.46 2.75
CA THR A 39 10.33 5.67 3.15
C THR A 39 8.84 5.40 3.31
N ILE A 40 8.25 4.59 2.42
CA ILE A 40 6.84 4.20 2.51
C ILE A 40 6.63 3.37 3.78
N LEU A 41 7.43 2.31 3.97
CA LEU A 41 7.30 1.42 5.13
C LEU A 41 7.51 2.19 6.45
N SER A 42 8.56 3.00 6.54
CA SER A 42 8.91 3.72 7.76
C SER A 42 7.85 4.73 8.19
N ARG A 43 7.18 5.37 7.23
CA ARG A 43 6.08 6.32 7.50
C ARG A 43 4.78 5.61 7.88
N LEU A 44 4.49 4.49 7.24
CA LEU A 44 3.22 3.79 7.37
C LEU A 44 3.15 2.86 8.59
N GLU A 45 4.27 2.32 9.05
CA GLU A 45 4.32 1.36 10.17
C GLU A 45 4.40 2.00 11.57
N HIS A 46 4.11 3.30 11.72
CA HIS A 46 4.23 4.00 13.00
C HIS A 46 5.61 3.86 13.68
N LEU A 47 6.71 3.91 12.92
CA LEU A 47 8.07 3.91 13.49
C LEU A 47 8.36 5.10 14.41
N GLY A 48 7.49 6.11 14.44
CA GLY A 48 7.60 7.27 15.35
C GLY A 48 7.58 6.94 16.85
N GLN A 49 7.29 5.69 17.24
CA GLN A 49 7.37 5.23 18.63
C GLN A 49 8.63 4.39 18.94
N MET A 50 9.43 4.04 17.94
CA MET A 50 10.67 3.29 18.17
C MET A 50 11.74 4.24 18.70
N GLY A 51 12.16 4.00 19.95
CA GLY A 51 13.22 4.76 20.59
C GLY A 51 14.53 4.77 19.79
N ALA A 52 15.38 5.75 20.07
CA ALA A 52 16.66 5.91 19.41
C ALA A 52 17.45 4.59 19.38
N SER A 53 17.82 4.17 18.17
CA SER A 53 18.62 2.99 17.93
C SER A 53 20.08 3.24 18.33
N SER A 54 20.84 2.18 18.64
CA SER A 54 22.28 2.31 18.90
C SER A 54 23.00 2.87 17.67
N GLU A 55 23.88 3.85 17.89
CA GLU A 55 24.69 4.43 16.82
C GLU A 55 25.68 3.39 16.26
N PRO A 56 25.89 3.37 14.93
CA PRO A 56 26.89 2.50 14.33
C PRO A 56 28.31 2.90 14.74
N SER A 57 29.17 1.90 14.90
CA SER A 57 30.61 2.13 15.10
C SER A 57 31.32 2.58 13.82
N MET A 58 30.79 2.22 12.65
CA MET A 58 31.37 2.54 11.35
C MET A 58 30.32 2.54 10.24
N LEU A 59 30.24 3.61 9.45
CA LEU A 59 29.48 3.62 8.20
C LEU A 59 30.31 3.03 7.06
N LEU A 60 29.66 2.49 6.03
CA LEU A 60 30.36 1.96 4.86
C LEU A 60 31.21 3.05 4.17
N ASP A 61 30.65 4.27 4.03
CA ASP A 61 31.31 5.44 3.43
C ASP A 61 32.56 5.89 4.22
N ASP A 62 32.63 5.57 5.51
CA ASP A 62 33.75 5.92 6.39
C ASP A 62 34.84 4.84 6.42
N TYR A 63 34.57 3.63 5.90
CA TYR A 63 35.56 2.55 5.92
C TYR A 63 36.61 2.72 4.83
N SER A 64 37.82 3.12 5.26
CA SER A 64 38.92 3.52 4.38
C SER A 64 39.34 2.47 3.35
N LYS A 65 39.17 1.17 3.63
CA LYS A 65 39.57 0.10 2.73
C LYS A 65 38.63 -0.08 1.53
N VAL A 66 37.34 0.19 1.70
CA VAL A 66 36.34 -0.01 0.64
C VAL A 66 35.91 1.29 -0.03
N ARG A 67 36.11 2.43 0.64
CA ARG A 67 35.81 3.77 0.12
C ARG A 67 36.34 4.05 -1.31
N PRO A 68 37.55 3.59 -1.72
CA PRO A 68 38.03 3.80 -3.09
C PRO A 68 37.19 3.11 -4.17
N TYR A 69 36.37 2.11 -3.80
CA TYR A 69 35.53 1.34 -4.71
C TYR A 69 34.06 1.80 -4.71
N MET A 70 33.71 2.84 -3.94
CA MET A 70 32.35 3.36 -3.92
C MET A 70 32.08 4.23 -5.13
N GLU A 71 31.14 3.82 -5.98
CA GLU A 71 30.74 4.54 -7.19
C GLU A 71 29.69 5.64 -6.92
N THR A 72 28.92 5.50 -5.85
CA THR A 72 27.82 6.41 -5.48
C THR A 72 27.88 6.84 -4.04
N SER A 73 27.70 8.14 -3.78
CA SER A 73 27.53 8.67 -2.43
C SER A 73 26.18 8.24 -1.86
N THR A 74 26.19 7.71 -0.63
CA THR A 74 24.99 7.14 -0.03
C THR A 74 24.14 8.24 0.62
N ARG A 75 22.85 8.29 0.27
CA ARG A 75 21.82 9.08 0.96
C ARG A 75 20.65 8.14 1.24
N GLY A 76 20.03 8.25 2.41
CA GLY A 76 18.97 7.33 2.85
C GLY A 76 19.54 6.01 3.39
N VAL A 77 19.05 4.88 2.89
CA VAL A 77 19.46 3.55 3.36
C VAL A 77 20.84 3.20 2.84
N SER A 78 21.75 2.85 3.75
CA SER A 78 23.11 2.40 3.46
C SER A 78 23.51 1.24 4.39
N MET A 79 24.75 0.78 4.31
CA MET A 79 25.31 -0.21 5.25
C MET A 79 26.12 0.46 6.35
N ALA A 80 26.00 -0.09 7.56
CA ALA A 80 26.77 0.31 8.72
C ALA A 80 27.13 -0.91 9.58
N SER A 81 28.16 -0.79 10.41
CA SER A 81 28.62 -1.83 11.33
C SER A 81 28.48 -1.39 12.77
N SER A 82 27.90 -2.26 13.59
CA SER A 82 27.89 -2.13 15.05
C SER A 82 29.25 -2.48 15.66
N LYS A 83 30.03 -3.34 15.00
CA LYS A 83 31.39 -3.74 15.40
C LYS A 83 32.42 -2.72 14.92
N LYS A 84 33.53 -2.61 15.66
CA LYS A 84 34.67 -1.76 15.31
C LYS A 84 35.64 -2.53 14.42
N SER A 85 36.24 -1.83 13.46
CA SER A 85 37.35 -2.35 12.65
C SER A 85 38.57 -2.60 13.54
N PHE A 86 39.33 -3.66 13.27
CA PHE A 86 40.58 -3.93 13.98
C PHE A 86 41.56 -2.77 13.90
N LEU A 87 41.51 -1.98 12.82
CA LEU A 87 42.35 -0.80 12.59
C LEU A 87 42.08 0.34 13.60
N GLN A 88 40.88 0.37 14.19
CA GLN A 88 40.49 1.36 15.21
C GLN A 88 40.69 0.85 16.64
N THR A 89 40.99 -0.43 16.83
CA THR A 89 41.17 -1.04 18.15
C THR A 89 42.61 -0.98 18.64
N GLN A 90 42.82 -1.37 19.90
CA GLN A 90 44.14 -1.59 20.48
C GLN A 90 44.98 -2.64 19.75
N TYR A 91 44.37 -3.48 18.91
CA TYR A 91 45.03 -4.54 18.14
C TYR A 91 45.68 -4.06 16.83
N LYS A 92 45.65 -2.75 16.52
CA LYS A 92 46.16 -2.20 15.25
C LYS A 92 47.65 -2.40 14.97
N ARG A 93 48.48 -2.63 16.01
CA ARG A 93 49.94 -2.75 15.89
C ARG A 93 50.51 -3.76 16.87
N TYR A 94 51.42 -4.60 16.37
CA TYR A 94 52.14 -5.59 17.16
C TYR A 94 53.65 -5.41 17.08
N ARG A 95 54.37 -5.81 18.14
CA ARG A 95 55.83 -5.91 18.13
C ARG A 95 56.25 -7.19 17.38
N MET A 96 57.37 -7.12 16.67
CA MET A 96 57.87 -8.22 15.83
C MET A 96 58.30 -9.48 16.61
N LYS A 97 58.42 -10.59 15.85
CA LYS A 97 58.31 -12.02 16.23
C LYS A 97 56.88 -12.43 16.59
N ILE A 98 55.93 -12.11 15.71
CA ILE A 98 54.52 -12.48 15.84
C ILE A 98 54.10 -13.40 14.69
N ASP A 99 53.11 -14.25 14.95
CA ASP A 99 52.50 -15.14 13.97
C ASP A 99 51.74 -14.39 12.87
N TRP A 100 51.70 -14.97 11.65
CA TRP A 100 51.02 -14.37 10.50
C TRP A 100 49.52 -14.19 10.73
N GLY A 101 48.85 -15.15 11.37
CA GLY A 101 47.41 -15.08 11.66
C GLY A 101 47.03 -13.98 12.65
N SER A 102 47.99 -13.39 13.35
CA SER A 102 47.77 -12.20 14.19
C SER A 102 47.91 -10.88 13.42
N ILE A 103 48.45 -10.93 12.20
CA ILE A 103 48.63 -9.78 11.30
C ILE A 103 47.56 -9.78 10.22
N ASP A 104 47.19 -10.94 9.69
CA ASP A 104 46.23 -11.12 8.61
C ASP A 104 44.87 -11.56 9.18
N LEU A 105 44.01 -10.58 9.45
CA LEU A 105 42.73 -10.76 10.11
C LEU A 105 41.57 -10.71 9.12
N PRO A 106 40.50 -11.50 9.34
CA PRO A 106 39.26 -11.33 8.60
C PRO A 106 38.64 -9.96 8.90
N LEU A 107 37.68 -9.54 8.07
CA LEU A 107 36.93 -8.32 8.29
C LEU A 107 36.23 -8.35 9.67
N GLY A 108 36.62 -7.45 10.57
CA GLY A 108 36.05 -7.34 11.93
C GLY A 108 34.71 -6.60 11.97
N LEU A 109 34.38 -5.88 10.90
CA LEU A 109 33.10 -5.18 10.72
C LEU A 109 31.99 -6.18 10.39
N SER A 110 30.78 -5.88 10.85
CA SER A 110 29.57 -6.64 10.53
C SER A 110 28.57 -5.68 9.91
N PHE A 111 28.58 -5.58 8.58
CA PHE A 111 27.72 -4.65 7.86
C PHE A 111 26.26 -5.12 7.82
N GLU A 112 25.37 -4.22 8.19
CA GLU A 112 23.93 -4.37 8.17
C GLU A 112 23.29 -3.08 7.66
N TYR A 113 22.05 -3.16 7.17
CA TYR A 113 21.37 -1.97 6.66
C TYR A 113 20.96 -1.01 7.78
N TYR A 114 21.24 0.26 7.54
CA TYR A 114 21.01 1.37 8.43
C TYR A 114 20.44 2.55 7.64
N ASP A 115 19.40 3.17 8.18
CA ASP A 115 18.83 4.40 7.64
C ASP A 115 19.60 5.60 8.21
N LEU A 116 20.33 6.31 7.34
CA LEU A 116 21.11 7.49 7.72
C LEU A 116 20.24 8.67 8.14
N ASP A 117 19.02 8.77 7.58
CA ASP A 117 18.12 9.90 7.82
C ASP A 117 17.38 9.74 9.16
N SER A 118 16.77 8.56 9.38
CA SER A 118 16.04 8.27 10.61
C SER A 118 16.91 7.73 11.74
N LYS A 119 18.18 7.39 11.47
CA LYS A 119 19.14 6.80 12.41
C LYS A 119 18.69 5.46 13.02
N VAL A 120 18.06 4.59 12.23
CA VAL A 120 17.48 3.32 12.68
C VAL A 120 18.12 2.14 11.94
N TRP A 121 18.40 1.03 12.65
CA TRP A 121 18.76 -0.24 12.02
C TRP A 121 17.53 -0.90 11.40
N ILE A 122 17.60 -1.29 10.12
CA ILE A 122 16.47 -1.94 9.43
C ILE A 122 16.05 -3.25 10.10
N ARG A 123 17.01 -4.01 10.65
CA ARG A 123 16.73 -5.25 11.40
C ARG A 123 15.84 -5.05 12.62
N ASN A 124 15.77 -3.83 13.18
CA ASN A 124 14.92 -3.56 14.33
C ASN A 124 13.44 -3.44 13.90
N VAL A 125 13.20 -3.12 12.63
CA VAL A 125 11.86 -3.01 12.04
C VAL A 125 11.41 -4.35 11.44
N ALA A 126 12.33 -5.08 10.80
CA ALA A 126 12.05 -6.36 10.15
C ALA A 126 11.87 -7.57 11.11
N GLN A 127 11.76 -7.34 12.43
CA GLN A 127 11.57 -8.43 13.42
C GLN A 127 10.13 -8.96 13.45
N GLU A 128 9.16 -8.13 13.08
CA GLU A 128 7.79 -8.55 12.84
C GLU A 128 7.52 -8.53 11.32
N PRO A 129 6.65 -9.40 10.80
CA PRO A 129 6.26 -9.32 9.40
C PRO A 129 5.65 -7.94 9.14
N VAL A 130 6.32 -7.18 8.28
CA VAL A 130 5.86 -5.88 7.78
C VAL A 130 4.41 -6.02 7.36
N SER A 131 3.52 -5.35 8.09
CA SER A 131 2.09 -5.49 7.92
C SER A 131 1.48 -4.12 7.89
N LEU A 132 0.86 -3.77 6.77
CA LEU A 132 0.01 -2.58 6.68
C LEU A 132 -1.40 -2.88 7.23
N GLN A 133 -1.62 -4.03 7.85
CA GLN A 133 -2.93 -4.43 8.37
C GLN A 133 -3.46 -3.46 9.42
N HIS A 134 -2.61 -2.76 10.19
CA HIS A 134 -3.07 -1.73 11.12
C HIS A 134 -3.60 -0.48 10.40
N LEU A 135 -3.08 -0.15 9.21
CA LEU A 135 -3.62 0.90 8.34
C LEU A 135 -4.85 0.43 7.57
N CYS A 136 -4.92 -0.87 7.27
CA CYS A 136 -6.11 -1.52 6.72
C CYS A 136 -7.07 -2.05 7.82
N GLY A 137 -6.79 -1.69 9.07
CA GLY A 137 -7.51 -2.15 10.25
C GLY A 137 -8.77 -1.32 10.41
N LEU A 138 -9.89 -1.99 10.69
CA LEU A 138 -11.14 -1.31 11.01
C LEU A 138 -10.96 -0.52 12.30
N GLN A 139 -10.71 0.80 12.21
CA GLN A 139 -10.94 1.67 13.35
C GLN A 139 -12.45 1.78 13.55
N VAL A 140 -13.01 0.86 14.34
CA VAL A 140 -14.42 0.95 14.76
C VAL A 140 -14.55 2.16 15.68
N PRO A 141 -15.31 3.20 15.30
CA PRO A 141 -15.55 4.35 16.17
C PRO A 141 -16.03 3.88 17.54
N LYS A 142 -15.49 4.45 18.63
CA LYS A 142 -15.89 4.09 20.00
C LYS A 142 -17.40 4.18 20.22
N ALA A 143 -18.09 5.06 19.47
CA ALA A 143 -19.55 5.15 19.46
C ALA A 143 -20.23 3.82 19.06
N LEU A 144 -19.68 3.07 18.10
CA LEU A 144 -20.20 1.76 17.68
C LEU A 144 -19.86 0.64 18.69
N LEU A 145 -18.70 0.71 19.35
CA LEU A 145 -18.38 -0.19 20.48
C LEU A 145 -19.31 0.05 21.68
N ASN A 146 -19.71 1.30 21.91
CA ASN A 146 -20.56 1.71 23.02
C ASN A 146 -22.07 1.61 22.71
N ALA A 147 -22.47 1.60 21.43
CA ALA A 147 -23.86 1.50 20.99
C ALA A 147 -24.47 0.09 21.14
N GLY A 148 -23.77 -0.83 21.81
CA GLY A 148 -24.33 -2.14 22.13
C GLY A 148 -24.49 -3.05 20.92
N VAL A 149 -23.57 -3.00 19.96
CA VAL A 149 -23.27 -4.23 19.21
C VAL A 149 -22.66 -5.17 20.23
N GLU A 150 -23.51 -6.00 20.85
CA GLU A 150 -23.05 -7.08 21.71
C GLU A 150 -21.91 -7.79 20.98
N ASN A 151 -20.77 -7.87 21.65
CA ASN A 151 -19.57 -8.56 21.21
C ASN A 151 -20.01 -9.81 20.43
N PRO A 152 -19.76 -9.91 19.12
CA PRO A 152 -20.43 -10.92 18.32
C PRO A 152 -19.67 -12.25 18.45
N THR A 153 -19.20 -12.58 19.65
CA THR A 153 -18.56 -13.83 20.08
C THR A 153 -19.53 -15.00 20.20
N LYS A 154 -20.73 -14.91 19.61
CA LYS A 154 -21.69 -16.03 19.55
C LYS A 154 -22.27 -16.35 18.17
N VAL A 155 -21.67 -15.81 17.11
CA VAL A 155 -21.59 -16.47 15.80
C VAL A 155 -20.10 -16.45 15.47
N SER A 156 -19.50 -17.61 15.27
CA SER A 156 -18.06 -17.75 15.06
C SER A 156 -17.60 -16.88 13.86
N TRP A 157 -17.04 -15.69 14.13
CA TRP A 157 -16.38 -14.84 13.11
C TRP A 157 -15.09 -15.49 12.58
N THR A 158 -14.67 -16.57 13.22
CA THR A 158 -13.43 -17.29 12.97
C THR A 158 -13.62 -18.57 12.15
N ASP A 159 -14.84 -19.05 11.94
CA ASP A 159 -15.09 -20.25 11.12
C ASP A 159 -15.45 -19.86 9.68
N GLY A 160 -14.41 -19.60 8.89
CA GLY A 160 -14.45 -19.62 7.42
C GLY A 160 -14.56 -18.26 6.72
N LEU A 161 -13.53 -17.87 5.96
CA LEU A 161 -13.52 -16.66 5.12
C LEU A 161 -14.55 -16.67 3.98
N THR A 162 -15.01 -17.85 3.58
CA THR A 162 -16.19 -18.05 2.73
C THR A 162 -17.45 -17.44 3.35
N SER A 163 -17.57 -17.42 4.69
CA SER A 163 -18.68 -16.81 5.43
C SER A 163 -18.75 -15.30 5.23
N ARG A 164 -17.62 -14.59 5.12
CA ARG A 164 -17.59 -13.13 4.97
C ARG A 164 -18.21 -12.66 3.65
N TRP A 165 -17.82 -13.28 2.54
CA TRP A 165 -18.36 -12.93 1.23
C TRP A 165 -19.83 -13.33 1.09
N MET A 166 -20.23 -14.45 1.70
CA MET A 166 -21.65 -14.81 1.81
C MET A 166 -22.44 -13.79 2.64
N MET A 167 -21.87 -13.29 3.73
CA MET A 167 -22.48 -12.24 4.54
C MET A 167 -22.60 -10.95 3.72
N ILE A 168 -21.52 -10.47 3.09
CA ILE A 168 -21.57 -9.29 2.21
C ILE A 168 -22.69 -9.45 1.17
N LEU A 169 -22.77 -10.61 0.49
CA LEU A 169 -23.81 -10.88 -0.49
C LEU A 169 -25.23 -10.86 0.11
N THR A 170 -25.39 -11.45 1.30
CA THR A 170 -26.68 -11.52 2.01
C THR A 170 -27.14 -10.13 2.43
N GLU A 171 -26.26 -9.36 3.07
CA GLU A 171 -26.50 -7.99 3.50
C GLU A 171 -26.75 -7.05 2.32
N LEU A 172 -26.06 -7.26 1.19
CA LEU A 172 -26.33 -6.54 -0.06
C LEU A 172 -27.73 -6.83 -0.62
N GLY A 173 -28.33 -7.97 -0.29
CA GLY A 173 -29.70 -8.31 -0.68
C GLY A 173 -30.76 -7.98 0.37
N ALA A 174 -30.35 -7.65 1.60
CA ALA A 174 -31.23 -7.40 2.73
C ALA A 174 -31.46 -5.89 2.97
N SER A 175 -32.47 -5.58 3.79
CA SER A 175 -32.85 -4.20 4.17
C SER A 175 -32.34 -3.80 5.56
N ASN A 176 -31.44 -4.59 6.13
CA ASN A 176 -30.92 -4.43 7.48
C ASN A 176 -29.79 -3.39 7.57
N LEU A 177 -28.95 -3.28 6.54
CA LEU A 177 -27.93 -2.25 6.46
C LEU A 177 -28.41 -1.03 5.66
N ASN A 178 -28.18 0.14 6.24
CA ASN A 178 -28.42 1.39 5.56
C ASN A 178 -27.21 1.75 4.70
N PHE A 179 -27.22 1.37 3.43
CA PHE A 179 -26.14 1.72 2.48
C PHE A 179 -26.11 3.20 2.09
N SER A 180 -27.02 4.00 2.65
CA SER A 180 -26.96 5.47 2.64
C SER A 180 -25.92 6.02 3.60
N ASP A 181 -25.68 5.27 4.68
CA ASP A 181 -24.78 5.63 5.74
C ASP A 181 -23.33 5.39 5.31
N GLN A 182 -22.52 6.42 5.49
CA GLN A 182 -21.13 6.42 5.05
C GLN A 182 -20.29 5.43 5.85
N GLU A 183 -20.55 5.29 7.15
CA GLU A 183 -19.81 4.37 8.02
C GLU A 183 -20.12 2.91 7.66
N THR A 184 -21.38 2.60 7.41
CA THR A 184 -21.83 1.27 6.96
C THR A 184 -21.20 0.88 5.63
N THR A 185 -21.17 1.79 4.66
CA THR A 185 -20.55 1.53 3.34
C THR A 185 -19.02 1.44 3.43
N GLN A 186 -18.39 2.23 4.29
CA GLN A 186 -16.96 2.17 4.55
C GLN A 186 -16.57 0.83 5.17
N LEU A 187 -17.29 0.35 6.20
CA LEU A 187 -17.05 -0.95 6.83
C LEU A 187 -17.09 -2.10 5.81
N LEU A 188 -18.15 -2.17 5.00
CA LEU A 188 -18.29 -3.21 3.98
C LEU A 188 -17.21 -3.12 2.91
N LYS A 189 -16.80 -1.91 2.52
CA LYS A 189 -15.68 -1.71 1.60
C LYS A 189 -14.39 -2.25 2.19
N GLN A 190 -14.09 -1.93 3.45
CA GLN A 190 -12.90 -2.42 4.14
C GLN A 190 -12.89 -3.95 4.21
N LEU A 191 -14.04 -4.57 4.52
CA LEU A 191 -14.19 -6.03 4.50
C LEU A 191 -13.97 -6.64 3.10
N ALA A 192 -14.41 -5.95 2.04
CA ALA A 192 -14.25 -6.40 0.66
C ALA A 192 -12.82 -6.26 0.12
N ILE A 193 -12.04 -5.28 0.60
CA ILE A 193 -10.65 -5.08 0.13
C ILE A 193 -9.66 -6.01 0.82
N GLN A 194 -9.91 -6.42 2.06
CA GLN A 194 -9.05 -7.32 2.82
C GLN A 194 -8.77 -8.62 2.05
N ALA A 195 -7.49 -8.99 1.97
CA ALA A 195 -7.07 -10.28 1.45
C ALA A 195 -7.38 -11.37 2.49
N ALA A 196 -7.67 -12.60 2.04
CA ALA A 196 -7.72 -13.72 2.98
C ALA A 196 -6.32 -14.04 3.53
N PRO A 197 -6.23 -14.71 4.68
CA PRO A 197 -5.03 -15.43 5.08
C PRO A 197 -4.64 -16.50 4.04
N THR A 198 -3.38 -16.90 4.09
CA THR A 198 -2.76 -17.96 3.28
C THR A 198 -2.42 -19.15 4.18
N GLN A 199 -3.29 -19.46 5.15
CA GLN A 199 -2.96 -20.46 6.19
C GLN A 199 -2.99 -21.88 5.63
N GLU A 200 -3.90 -22.15 4.69
CA GLU A 200 -4.10 -23.50 4.14
C GLU A 200 -3.67 -23.63 2.67
N THR A 201 -3.45 -22.52 1.97
CA THR A 201 -3.13 -22.53 0.52
C THR A 201 -2.06 -21.50 0.14
N ASP A 202 -1.24 -21.87 -0.86
CA ASP A 202 -0.34 -20.96 -1.60
C ASP A 202 -1.02 -20.42 -2.88
N ASP A 203 -2.36 -20.51 -2.93
CA ASP A 203 -3.14 -20.07 -4.08
C ASP A 203 -3.20 -18.53 -4.13
N PHE A 204 -3.20 -17.95 -5.34
CA PHE A 204 -3.34 -16.51 -5.51
C PHE A 204 -4.70 -15.98 -5.03
N LEU A 205 -5.74 -16.82 -5.03
CA LEU A 205 -7.04 -16.53 -4.42
C LEU A 205 -7.04 -16.69 -2.90
N ARG A 206 -5.94 -17.23 -2.35
CA ARG A 206 -5.79 -17.57 -0.94
C ARG A 206 -6.96 -18.45 -0.48
N ASP A 207 -7.31 -18.42 0.80
CA ASP A 207 -8.45 -19.19 1.31
C ASP A 207 -9.83 -18.67 0.79
N VAL A 208 -9.87 -17.69 -0.13
CA VAL A 208 -11.09 -17.18 -0.78
C VAL A 208 -11.47 -18.02 -2.00
N HIS A 209 -11.90 -19.25 -1.79
CA HIS A 209 -12.37 -20.12 -2.88
C HIS A 209 -13.75 -19.72 -3.45
N ILE A 210 -14.52 -18.88 -2.76
CA ILE A 210 -15.92 -18.60 -3.13
C ILE A 210 -16.09 -17.87 -4.48
N PHE A 211 -15.08 -17.15 -4.96
CA PHE A 211 -15.13 -16.53 -6.30
C PHE A 211 -14.99 -17.55 -7.44
N ARG A 212 -14.65 -18.80 -7.13
CA ARG A 212 -14.73 -19.93 -8.09
C ARG A 212 -16.16 -20.43 -8.25
N GLU A 213 -17.04 -20.15 -7.31
CA GLU A 213 -18.44 -20.56 -7.36
C GLU A 213 -19.21 -19.63 -8.29
N ASP A 214 -19.53 -20.10 -9.49
CA ASP A 214 -20.29 -19.33 -10.48
C ASP A 214 -21.60 -18.78 -9.88
N SER A 215 -22.31 -19.61 -9.10
CA SER A 215 -23.58 -19.24 -8.48
C SER A 215 -23.45 -18.01 -7.56
N PHE A 216 -22.36 -17.94 -6.77
CA PHE A 216 -22.04 -16.80 -5.93
C PHE A 216 -21.74 -15.56 -6.78
N CYS A 217 -20.84 -15.70 -7.77
CA CYS A 217 -20.44 -14.62 -8.67
C CYS A 217 -21.63 -14.01 -9.42
N TYR A 218 -22.56 -14.85 -9.89
CA TYR A 218 -23.81 -14.42 -10.54
C TYR A 218 -24.72 -13.63 -9.60
N ARG A 219 -24.87 -14.09 -8.35
CA ARG A 219 -25.69 -13.40 -7.34
C ARG A 219 -25.07 -12.06 -6.94
N LEU A 220 -23.76 -12.04 -6.72
CA LEU A 220 -23.02 -10.81 -6.40
C LEU A 220 -23.12 -9.79 -7.54
N ALA A 221 -22.90 -10.20 -8.79
CA ALA A 221 -23.07 -9.36 -9.97
C ALA A 221 -24.47 -8.73 -10.02
N SER A 222 -25.51 -9.52 -9.74
CA SER A 222 -26.90 -9.05 -9.76
C SER A 222 -27.21 -8.04 -8.65
N GLN A 223 -26.61 -8.19 -7.46
CA GLN A 223 -26.76 -7.21 -6.38
C GLN A 223 -26.01 -5.90 -6.69
N ILE A 224 -24.82 -5.99 -7.26
CA ILE A 224 -24.05 -4.83 -7.73
C ILE A 224 -24.87 -4.06 -8.77
N GLU A 225 -25.41 -4.76 -9.77
CA GLU A 225 -26.21 -4.17 -10.84
C GLU A 225 -27.42 -3.39 -10.31
N ARG A 226 -28.21 -4.03 -9.44
CA ARG A 226 -29.39 -3.39 -8.79
C ARG A 226 -29.01 -2.10 -8.06
N ARG A 227 -27.87 -2.12 -7.36
CA ARG A 227 -27.40 -0.96 -6.59
C ARG A 227 -26.90 0.16 -7.49
N LEU A 228 -26.15 -0.17 -8.54
CA LEU A 228 -25.71 0.80 -9.53
C LEU A 228 -26.91 1.52 -10.15
N GLU A 229 -27.98 0.81 -10.53
CA GLU A 229 -29.17 1.44 -11.11
C GLU A 229 -29.92 2.36 -10.13
N THR A 230 -30.04 1.95 -8.85
CA THR A 230 -30.65 2.81 -7.82
C THR A 230 -29.83 4.09 -7.59
N ILE A 231 -28.50 3.98 -7.57
CA ILE A 231 -27.62 5.11 -7.27
C ILE A 231 -27.48 6.04 -8.47
N ARG A 232 -27.47 5.52 -9.72
CA ARG A 232 -27.21 6.30 -10.94
C ARG A 232 -28.11 7.53 -11.07
N ALA A 233 -29.36 7.44 -10.61
CA ALA A 233 -30.31 8.54 -10.63
C ALA A 233 -30.06 9.61 -9.54
N ASN A 234 -29.33 9.27 -8.47
CA ASN A 234 -29.11 10.15 -7.32
C ASN A 234 -27.65 10.64 -7.24
N TRP A 235 -27.34 11.64 -8.05
CA TRP A 235 -26.02 12.27 -8.11
C TRP A 235 -25.57 12.95 -6.79
N ARG A 236 -26.47 13.17 -5.83
CA ARG A 236 -26.15 13.83 -4.54
C ARG A 236 -25.47 12.89 -3.55
N GLU A 237 -25.51 11.60 -3.80
CA GLU A 237 -25.04 10.57 -2.87
C GLU A 237 -23.87 9.79 -3.47
N ILE A 238 -22.88 10.56 -3.92
CA ILE A 238 -21.72 10.07 -4.67
C ILE A 238 -20.95 8.99 -3.92
N HIS A 239 -20.87 9.11 -2.59
CA HIS A 239 -20.23 8.14 -1.71
C HIS A 239 -20.81 6.72 -1.84
N ARG A 240 -22.08 6.58 -2.22
CA ARG A 240 -22.73 5.26 -2.36
C ARG A 240 -22.19 4.45 -3.54
N MET A 241 -21.60 5.11 -4.55
CA MET A 241 -21.06 4.47 -5.75
C MET A 241 -19.73 3.73 -5.47
N ASP A 242 -19.06 4.05 -4.36
CA ASP A 242 -17.73 3.54 -4.01
C ASP A 242 -17.70 2.03 -3.73
N LEU A 243 -18.70 1.54 -2.98
CA LEU A 243 -18.83 0.11 -2.64
C LEU A 243 -19.16 -0.75 -3.88
N PRO A 244 -20.16 -0.41 -4.73
CA PRO A 244 -20.41 -1.12 -5.98
C PRO A 244 -19.19 -1.20 -6.91
N ILE A 245 -18.43 -0.10 -7.07
CA ILE A 245 -17.19 -0.09 -7.87
C ILE A 245 -16.18 -1.09 -7.29
N THR A 246 -15.96 -1.03 -5.97
CA THR A 246 -15.00 -1.91 -5.29
C THR A 246 -15.36 -3.39 -5.47
N LEU A 247 -16.65 -3.73 -5.32
CA LEU A 247 -17.14 -5.09 -5.50
C LEU A 247 -17.05 -5.56 -6.96
N ALA A 248 -17.36 -4.68 -7.92
CA ALA A 248 -17.25 -4.98 -9.35
C ALA A 248 -15.79 -5.26 -9.77
N LEU A 249 -14.84 -4.47 -9.25
CA LEU A 249 -13.41 -4.68 -9.46
C LEU A 249 -12.93 -6.01 -8.86
N LYS A 250 -13.36 -6.34 -7.64
CA LYS A 250 -13.04 -7.63 -7.01
C LYS A 250 -13.62 -8.80 -7.80
N LEU A 251 -14.87 -8.69 -8.26
CA LEU A 251 -15.48 -9.70 -9.12
C LEU A 251 -14.71 -9.86 -10.44
N HIS A 252 -14.28 -8.77 -11.08
CA HIS A 252 -13.50 -8.83 -12.31
C HIS A 252 -12.12 -9.50 -12.10
N ALA A 253 -11.45 -9.18 -11.00
CA ALA A 253 -10.12 -9.70 -10.70
C ALA A 253 -10.12 -11.17 -10.24
N LEU A 254 -11.10 -11.58 -9.42
CA LEU A 254 -11.06 -12.85 -8.71
C LEU A 254 -11.95 -13.94 -9.32
N ALA A 255 -12.97 -13.58 -10.12
CA ALA A 255 -13.88 -14.57 -10.69
C ALA A 255 -13.26 -15.35 -11.86
N ALA A 256 -13.85 -16.50 -12.15
CA ALA A 256 -13.48 -17.32 -13.29
C ALA A 256 -13.59 -16.53 -14.62
N PRO A 257 -12.80 -16.87 -15.66
CA PRO A 257 -12.78 -16.16 -16.93
C PRO A 257 -14.16 -15.97 -17.58
N ALA A 258 -15.07 -16.92 -17.41
CA ALA A 258 -16.45 -16.84 -17.91
C ALA A 258 -17.25 -15.67 -17.33
N MET A 259 -16.96 -15.23 -16.11
CA MET A 259 -17.64 -14.12 -15.44
C MET A 259 -17.03 -12.75 -15.75
N ARG A 260 -15.81 -12.70 -16.29
CA ARG A 260 -15.08 -11.45 -16.57
C ARG A 260 -15.84 -10.50 -17.49
N PRO A 261 -16.49 -10.91 -18.60
CA PRO A 261 -17.25 -9.99 -19.46
C PRO A 261 -18.39 -9.28 -18.72
N ARG A 262 -19.11 -10.01 -17.85
CA ARG A 262 -20.19 -9.44 -17.05
C ARG A 262 -19.67 -8.51 -15.95
N ALA A 263 -18.61 -8.92 -15.26
CA ALA A 263 -17.96 -8.08 -14.27
C ALA A 263 -17.42 -6.79 -14.91
N TYR A 264 -16.85 -6.90 -16.12
CA TYR A 264 -16.38 -5.77 -16.91
C TYR A 264 -17.50 -4.80 -17.27
N ASP A 265 -18.67 -5.31 -17.71
CA ASP A 265 -19.84 -4.46 -17.97
C ASP A 265 -20.24 -3.65 -16.72
N LEU A 266 -20.29 -4.29 -15.54
CA LEU A 266 -20.57 -3.61 -14.28
C LEU A 266 -19.51 -2.54 -13.95
N VAL A 267 -18.24 -2.87 -14.14
CA VAL A 267 -17.12 -1.93 -13.98
C VAL A 267 -17.27 -0.73 -14.91
N GLN A 268 -17.81 -0.90 -16.11
CA GLN A 268 -18.03 0.19 -17.09
C GLN A 268 -19.30 1.02 -16.84
N ARG A 269 -20.31 0.49 -16.14
CA ARG A 269 -21.52 1.26 -15.81
C ARG A 269 -21.25 2.39 -14.81
N ALA A 270 -20.35 2.16 -13.86
CA ALA A 270 -20.01 3.16 -12.85
C ALA A 270 -19.32 4.42 -13.44
N PRO A 271 -18.27 4.32 -14.28
CA PRO A 271 -17.70 5.44 -15.02
C PRO A 271 -18.76 6.23 -15.79
N LYS A 272 -19.61 5.56 -16.58
CA LYS A 272 -20.68 6.22 -17.34
C LYS A 272 -21.59 7.07 -16.46
N ALA A 273 -22.02 6.54 -15.31
CA ALA A 273 -22.81 7.29 -14.34
C ALA A 273 -22.02 8.49 -13.76
N THR A 274 -20.78 8.26 -13.34
CA THR A 274 -19.96 9.31 -12.73
C THR A 274 -19.54 10.40 -13.71
N THR A 275 -19.32 10.11 -14.99
CA THR A 275 -19.04 11.11 -16.04
C THR A 275 -20.26 12.01 -16.29
N GLN A 276 -21.46 11.43 -16.27
CA GLN A 276 -22.71 12.21 -16.33
C GLN A 276 -22.81 13.15 -15.13
N TRP A 277 -22.49 12.68 -13.93
CA TRP A 277 -22.49 13.51 -12.72
C TRP A 277 -21.44 14.62 -12.78
N VAL A 278 -20.21 14.32 -13.22
CA VAL A 278 -19.16 15.33 -13.43
C VAL A 278 -19.62 16.44 -14.38
N SER A 279 -20.34 16.08 -15.44
CA SER A 279 -20.91 17.03 -16.40
C SER A 279 -22.04 17.86 -15.77
N HIS A 280 -22.92 17.24 -15.00
CA HIS A 280 -24.00 17.92 -14.27
C HIS A 280 -23.44 18.93 -13.26
N HIS A 281 -22.51 18.50 -12.42
CA HIS A 281 -21.85 19.37 -11.44
C HIS A 281 -21.05 20.50 -12.08
N ARG A 282 -20.53 20.31 -13.30
CA ARG A 282 -19.90 21.41 -14.05
C ARG A 282 -20.88 22.56 -14.24
N ASN A 283 -22.10 22.23 -14.63
CA ASN A 283 -23.13 23.22 -14.89
C ASN A 283 -23.52 23.92 -13.60
N ASP A 284 -23.77 23.16 -12.53
CA ASP A 284 -24.11 23.71 -11.21
C ASP A 284 -23.00 24.61 -10.65
N TYR A 285 -21.73 24.27 -10.88
CA TYR A 285 -20.59 25.08 -10.44
C TYR A 285 -20.59 26.47 -11.06
N TYR A 286 -20.95 26.60 -12.34
CA TYR A 286 -21.03 27.89 -13.02
C TYR A 286 -22.26 28.72 -12.63
N HIS A 287 -23.28 28.09 -12.05
CA HIS A 287 -24.53 28.74 -11.63
C HIS A 287 -24.69 28.82 -10.11
N ALA A 288 -23.64 28.50 -9.35
CA ALA A 288 -23.68 28.55 -7.90
C ALA A 288 -23.81 30.01 -7.42
N GLU A 289 -24.79 30.25 -6.55
CA GLU A 289 -25.14 31.60 -6.09
C GLU A 289 -24.19 32.14 -5.00
N ASP A 290 -23.53 31.24 -4.26
CA ASP A 290 -22.65 31.57 -3.15
C ASP A 290 -21.41 30.66 -3.07
N ALA A 291 -20.47 31.04 -2.20
CA ALA A 291 -19.20 30.35 -2.02
C ALA A 291 -19.34 28.95 -1.42
N ASP A 292 -20.32 28.71 -0.54
CA ASP A 292 -20.55 27.42 0.11
C ASP A 292 -21.17 26.41 -0.87
N ALA A 293 -22.10 26.86 -1.71
CA ALA A 293 -22.66 26.11 -2.82
C ALA A 293 -21.57 25.76 -3.84
N THR A 294 -20.71 26.72 -4.17
CA THR A 294 -19.55 26.51 -5.07
C THR A 294 -18.61 25.45 -4.50
N MET A 295 -18.26 25.54 -3.21
CA MET A 295 -17.40 24.58 -2.51
C MET A 295 -18.01 23.17 -2.49
N ARG A 296 -19.30 23.06 -2.16
CA ARG A 296 -20.01 21.77 -2.11
C ARG A 296 -20.08 21.10 -3.49
N VAL A 297 -20.39 21.86 -4.54
CA VAL A 297 -20.42 21.33 -5.92
C VAL A 297 -19.01 20.94 -6.37
N ALA A 298 -17.98 21.70 -5.99
CA ALA A 298 -16.59 21.35 -6.26
C ALA A 298 -16.19 20.02 -5.59
N LEU A 299 -16.60 19.80 -4.33
CA LEU A 299 -16.36 18.55 -3.60
C LEU A 299 -17.05 17.35 -4.26
N TYR A 300 -18.31 17.52 -4.68
CA TYR A 300 -19.03 16.47 -5.40
C TYR A 300 -18.39 16.14 -6.75
N ARG A 301 -18.00 17.17 -7.51
CA ARG A 301 -17.25 17.00 -8.76
C ARG A 301 -15.90 16.30 -8.54
N PHE A 302 -15.20 16.62 -7.46
CA PHE A 302 -13.96 15.97 -7.06
C PHE A 302 -14.17 14.47 -6.79
N GLN A 303 -15.14 14.12 -5.94
CA GLN A 303 -15.47 12.73 -5.60
C GLN A 303 -15.90 11.92 -6.83
N ALA A 304 -16.81 12.46 -7.66
CA ALA A 304 -17.25 11.80 -8.89
C ALA A 304 -16.09 11.56 -9.86
N SER A 305 -15.15 12.51 -9.94
CA SER A 305 -13.96 12.38 -10.78
C SER A 305 -13.00 11.29 -10.28
N LEU A 306 -12.83 11.15 -8.96
CA LEU A 306 -12.05 10.03 -8.39
C LEU A 306 -12.69 8.68 -8.72
N LEU A 307 -13.99 8.54 -8.50
CA LEU A 307 -14.73 7.30 -8.77
C LEU A 307 -14.70 6.92 -10.25
N CYS A 308 -14.82 7.90 -11.16
CA CYS A 308 -14.73 7.69 -12.60
C CYS A 308 -13.37 7.12 -13.04
N ARG A 309 -12.30 7.46 -12.31
CA ARG A 309 -10.94 7.02 -12.63
C ARG A 309 -10.60 5.65 -12.06
N ARG A 310 -11.22 5.23 -10.94
CA ARG A 310 -10.88 3.96 -10.26
C ARG A 310 -10.92 2.72 -11.18
N PRO A 311 -11.93 2.55 -12.06
CA PRO A 311 -12.00 1.42 -12.99
C PRO A 311 -10.85 1.24 -14.00
N ILE A 312 -9.99 2.25 -14.18
CA ILE A 312 -8.85 2.15 -15.11
C ILE A 312 -7.84 1.07 -14.73
N SER A 313 -7.82 0.65 -13.46
CA SER A 313 -6.92 -0.41 -12.98
C SER A 313 -7.11 -1.73 -13.72
N VAL A 314 -8.28 -1.98 -14.32
CA VAL A 314 -8.54 -3.16 -15.17
C VAL A 314 -7.63 -3.22 -16.40
N PHE A 315 -7.05 -2.10 -16.83
CA PHE A 315 -6.12 -2.02 -17.96
C PHE A 315 -4.64 -1.99 -17.55
N ALA A 316 -4.33 -1.92 -16.25
CA ALA A 316 -2.97 -1.72 -15.77
C ALA A 316 -2.07 -2.95 -15.98
N ASP A 317 -2.65 -4.15 -15.98
CA ASP A 317 -1.90 -5.41 -15.94
C ASP A 317 -1.49 -5.94 -17.32
N GLY A 318 -1.77 -5.23 -18.41
CA GLY A 318 -1.30 -5.55 -19.77
C GLY A 318 -1.90 -6.82 -20.42
N GLU A 319 -2.56 -7.68 -19.65
CA GLU A 319 -3.26 -8.90 -20.12
C GLU A 319 -4.66 -8.61 -20.69
N GLY A 320 -5.13 -7.37 -20.60
CA GLY A 320 -6.45 -6.93 -21.04
C GLY A 320 -6.49 -6.37 -22.47
N ARG A 321 -7.70 -6.09 -22.96
CA ARG A 321 -7.89 -5.35 -24.21
C ARG A 321 -7.37 -3.93 -24.09
N ALA A 322 -6.96 -3.33 -25.22
CA ALA A 322 -6.72 -1.89 -25.26
C ALA A 322 -7.97 -1.10 -24.84
N MET A 323 -7.72 0.05 -24.22
CA MET A 323 -8.76 1.00 -23.86
C MET A 323 -9.42 1.56 -25.12
N LEU A 324 -10.76 1.62 -25.13
CA LEU A 324 -11.50 2.24 -26.23
C LEU A 324 -11.41 3.77 -26.14
N ALA A 325 -11.64 4.44 -27.27
CA ALA A 325 -11.61 5.90 -27.34
C ALA A 325 -12.55 6.57 -26.31
N ASP A 326 -13.76 6.03 -26.10
CA ASP A 326 -14.73 6.58 -25.14
C ASP A 326 -14.31 6.40 -23.68
N GLU A 327 -13.59 5.31 -23.37
CA GLU A 327 -13.08 5.01 -22.04
C GLU A 327 -11.92 5.95 -21.70
N LEU A 328 -11.01 6.15 -22.66
CA LEU A 328 -9.92 7.12 -22.55
C LEU A 328 -10.46 8.54 -22.42
N ARG A 329 -11.46 8.90 -23.22
CA ARG A 329 -12.12 10.20 -23.14
C ARG A 329 -12.72 10.44 -21.75
N SER A 330 -13.49 9.47 -21.23
CA SER A 330 -14.08 9.56 -19.89
C SER A 330 -13.02 9.73 -18.81
N PHE A 331 -11.90 9.00 -18.92
CA PHE A 331 -10.79 9.12 -17.98
C PHE A 331 -10.11 10.49 -18.05
N VAL A 332 -9.84 11.01 -19.25
CA VAL A 332 -9.22 12.33 -19.44
C VAL A 332 -10.15 13.44 -18.95
N GLU A 333 -11.43 13.39 -19.27
CA GLU A 333 -12.43 14.35 -18.79
C GLU A 333 -12.52 14.34 -17.26
N ALA A 334 -12.56 13.16 -16.62
CA ALA A 334 -12.53 13.03 -15.16
C ALA A 334 -11.21 13.55 -14.55
N SER A 335 -10.09 13.34 -15.22
CA SER A 335 -8.78 13.82 -14.74
C SER A 335 -8.68 15.35 -14.79
N ILE A 336 -9.19 15.97 -15.86
CA ILE A 336 -9.30 17.43 -15.96
C ILE A 336 -10.25 17.96 -14.90
N ALA A 337 -11.42 17.33 -14.72
CA ALA A 337 -12.41 17.74 -13.73
C ALA A 337 -11.85 17.67 -12.31
N LEU A 338 -11.10 16.60 -11.97
CA LEU A 338 -10.41 16.47 -10.70
C LEU A 338 -9.42 17.63 -10.47
N GLN A 339 -8.58 17.92 -11.46
CA GLN A 339 -7.59 19.01 -11.39
C GLN A 339 -8.25 20.39 -11.24
N GLN A 340 -9.38 20.62 -11.90
CA GLN A 340 -10.14 21.86 -11.79
C GLN A 340 -10.84 21.99 -10.43
N SER A 341 -11.24 20.87 -9.84
CA SER A 341 -11.83 20.83 -8.50
C SER A 341 -10.80 20.90 -7.37
N LEU A 342 -9.51 20.73 -7.68
CA LEU A 342 -8.37 20.85 -6.76
C LEU A 342 -8.03 22.29 -6.32
N ALA A 343 -8.98 23.23 -6.42
CA ALA A 343 -8.88 24.55 -5.83
C ALA A 343 -8.95 24.53 -4.28
N VAL A 344 -9.25 23.37 -3.70
CA VAL A 344 -9.26 23.11 -2.26
C VAL A 344 -7.91 22.55 -1.84
N ASP A 345 -7.27 23.21 -0.87
CA ASP A 345 -6.07 22.72 -0.19
C ASP A 345 -6.28 21.25 0.24
N PRO A 346 -5.44 20.28 -0.20
CA PRO A 346 -5.58 18.88 0.17
C PRO A 346 -5.62 18.65 1.69
N ALA A 347 -4.98 19.54 2.48
CA ALA A 347 -5.02 19.49 3.94
C ALA A 347 -6.36 19.91 4.56
N LYS A 348 -7.31 20.39 3.73
CA LYS A 348 -8.68 20.77 4.12
C LYS A 348 -9.74 19.82 3.56
N LEU A 349 -9.32 18.73 2.93
CA LEU A 349 -10.26 17.69 2.53
C LEU A 349 -10.87 17.07 3.79
N PRO A 350 -12.17 16.73 3.78
CA PRO A 350 -12.78 16.03 4.89
C PRO A 350 -12.09 14.66 5.05
N SER A 351 -11.91 14.23 6.30
CA SER A 351 -11.15 13.04 6.69
C SER A 351 -11.63 11.73 6.04
N ASN A 352 -12.83 11.71 5.49
CA ASN A 352 -13.37 10.59 4.73
C ASN A 352 -12.82 10.47 3.29
N LEU A 353 -12.05 11.46 2.81
CA LEU A 353 -11.41 11.49 1.50
C LEU A 353 -9.87 11.44 1.57
N GLU A 354 -9.30 11.53 2.78
CA GLU A 354 -7.91 11.19 3.03
C GLU A 354 -7.77 9.68 2.81
N THR A 355 -7.13 9.29 1.71
CA THR A 355 -7.06 7.90 1.23
C THR A 355 -5.81 7.20 1.71
#